data_AF-A0A8H7GLT1-F1
#
_entry.id   AF-A0A8H7GLT1-F1
#
_cell.length_a   1.000
_cell.length_b   1.000
_cell.length_c   1.000
_cell.angle_alpha   90.00
_cell.angle_beta   90.00
_cell.angle_gamma   90.00
#
_symmetry.space_group_name_H-M   'P 1'
#
loop_
_entity.id
_entity.type
_entity.pdbx_description
1 polymer ?
#
loop_
_entity_poly.entity_id
_entity_poly.type
_entity_poly.pdbx_seq_one_letter_code
_entity_poly.pdbx_strand_id
1 'polypeptide(L)'
;MSSLSQQLQAISAKNASVALDRKSRAFVHSQSLIFDPKTAAAQDYEYIHQIACEGLAELIEIDGRFARFEQTLFAPASVSFDRNTALKDVVQQAEKNAVAFVNLAAPYFALSPALKALEWLVRRYHINVHRPESMLLAALPYHQKPVFTRFMAVVSKALWPAIFAPIVGYKEQLAPPPALSILKCFHNDPAFFKLYLQFVVDAVKNKTVYKEQLVFFLLNTAQTLASHARDLTRLNEQYVPVVIETLAALLRDHTFKYLATLALDVRLTIYAIISVLCAIVPLANALVFSLTRGVLESERALSPPLARQTLIVLGQLWHYYNETDVPEDAAVFADLPVYALLQQEQVIHALEDDGYPVSKFLFFYLADKINQNDGDAVKVLPLVKVDDIFVFDALTNKLLLALSTSFAAELKPRAVEVFERLVSVKQGEVIADLGRARPDFE
;
A
#
# COMPACT_ATOMS: atom_id res chain seq x y z
N MET A 1 35.25 -21.08 -2.43
CA MET A 1 34.39 -22.27 -2.42
C MET A 1 34.48 -22.96 -3.78
N SER A 2 34.63 -24.28 -3.84
CA SER A 2 34.75 -25.00 -5.13
C SER A 2 33.39 -25.17 -5.81
N SER A 3 33.37 -25.24 -7.14
CA SER A 3 32.15 -25.45 -7.95
C SER A 3 31.34 -26.68 -7.50
N LEU A 4 32.03 -27.77 -7.13
CA LEU A 4 31.42 -28.99 -6.59
C LEU A 4 30.72 -28.76 -5.25
N SER A 5 31.32 -27.96 -4.36
CA SER A 5 30.71 -27.64 -3.06
C SER A 5 29.41 -26.84 -3.23
N GLN A 6 29.36 -25.91 -4.19
CA GLN A 6 28.14 -25.16 -4.53
C GLN A 6 27.07 -26.08 -5.15
N GLN A 7 27.46 -27.00 -6.03
CA GLN A 7 26.55 -27.99 -6.63
C GLN A 7 25.96 -28.93 -5.56
N LEU A 8 26.78 -29.44 -4.65
CA LEU A 8 26.33 -30.30 -3.55
C LEU A 8 25.38 -29.56 -2.60
N GLN A 9 25.64 -28.28 -2.33
CA GLN A 9 24.75 -27.45 -1.51
C GLN A 9 23.40 -27.19 -2.19
N ALA A 10 23.39 -26.98 -3.51
CA ALA A 10 22.15 -26.84 -4.27
C ALA A 10 21.34 -28.15 -4.32
N ILE A 11 22.02 -29.31 -4.42
CA ILE A 11 21.39 -30.63 -4.40
C ILE A 11 20.84 -30.95 -3.01
N SER A 12 21.60 -30.68 -1.94
CA SER A 12 21.15 -30.94 -0.57
C SER A 12 19.95 -30.08 -0.18
N ALA A 13 19.88 -28.82 -0.61
CA ALA A 13 18.73 -27.96 -0.40
C ALA A 13 17.46 -28.50 -1.10
N LYS A 14 17.59 -29.00 -2.34
CA LYS A 14 16.47 -29.63 -3.07
C LYS A 14 15.97 -30.92 -2.42
N ASN A 15 16.89 -31.66 -1.79
CA ASN A 15 16.59 -32.92 -1.12
C ASN A 15 16.34 -32.75 0.39
N ALA A 16 16.17 -31.52 0.89
CA ALA A 16 16.03 -31.27 2.33
C ALA A 16 14.79 -31.91 2.94
N SER A 17 13.73 -32.16 2.15
CA SER A 17 12.55 -32.93 2.55
C SER A 17 12.72 -34.44 2.36
N VAL A 18 13.71 -34.87 1.57
CA VAL A 18 14.06 -36.28 1.33
C VAL A 18 15.01 -36.71 2.43
N ALA A 19 14.43 -37.08 3.57
CA ALA A 19 15.20 -37.53 4.70
C ALA A 19 15.64 -39.01 4.51
N LEU A 20 16.87 -39.18 4.02
CA LEU A 20 17.45 -40.48 3.65
C LEU A 20 17.82 -41.35 4.88
N ASP A 21 18.04 -40.74 6.03
CA ASP A 21 18.38 -41.44 7.27
C ASP A 21 17.30 -41.25 8.36
N ARG A 22 17.37 -42.04 9.42
CA ARG A 22 16.37 -42.00 10.51
C ARG A 22 16.44 -40.68 11.30
N LYS A 23 17.62 -40.09 11.44
CA LYS A 23 17.82 -38.87 12.25
C LYS A 23 17.26 -37.64 11.54
N SER A 24 17.53 -37.49 10.26
CA SER A 24 16.96 -36.48 9.38
C SER A 24 15.44 -36.59 9.30
N ARG A 25 14.88 -37.81 9.23
CA ARG A 25 13.42 -38.01 9.24
C ARG A 25 12.81 -37.51 10.55
N ALA A 26 13.40 -37.90 11.68
CA ALA A 26 12.95 -37.44 12.99
C ALA A 26 13.07 -35.91 13.14
N PHE A 27 14.13 -35.31 12.61
CA PHE A 27 14.34 -33.85 12.65
C PHE A 27 13.34 -33.07 11.80
N VAL A 28 13.04 -33.53 10.58
CA VAL A 28 12.05 -32.90 9.70
C VAL A 28 10.65 -33.05 10.32
N HIS A 29 10.33 -34.23 10.83
CA HIS A 29 9.02 -34.51 11.45
C HIS A 29 8.79 -33.74 12.76
N SER A 30 9.85 -33.38 13.47
CA SER A 30 9.78 -32.64 14.73
C SER A 30 9.68 -31.12 14.56
N GLN A 31 9.74 -30.59 13.33
CA GLN A 31 9.49 -29.17 13.08
C GLN A 31 7.99 -28.88 13.28
N SER A 32 7.66 -28.14 14.32
CA SER A 32 6.27 -27.86 14.72
C SER A 32 6.11 -26.38 15.09
N LEU A 33 4.95 -25.81 14.74
CA LEU A 33 4.54 -24.48 15.15
C LEU A 33 3.92 -24.46 16.56
N ILE A 34 3.36 -25.58 17.02
CA ILE A 34 2.56 -25.64 18.26
C ILE A 34 3.14 -26.54 19.34
N PHE A 35 3.92 -27.57 18.99
CA PHE A 35 4.49 -28.53 19.92
C PHE A 35 6.00 -28.34 20.07
N ASP A 36 6.53 -28.72 21.23
CA ASP A 36 7.97 -28.88 21.37
C ASP A 36 8.49 -30.03 20.48
N PRO A 37 9.77 -30.02 20.07
CA PRO A 37 10.30 -31.03 19.16
C PRO A 37 10.21 -32.47 19.67
N LYS A 38 10.24 -32.70 20.99
CA LYS A 38 10.17 -34.04 21.58
C LYS A 38 8.76 -34.61 21.43
N THR A 39 7.75 -33.80 21.75
CA THR A 39 6.34 -34.14 21.59
C THR A 39 5.97 -34.29 20.12
N ALA A 40 6.39 -33.35 19.27
CA ALA A 40 6.14 -33.39 17.82
C ALA A 40 6.68 -34.68 17.19
N ALA A 41 7.91 -35.08 17.51
CA ALA A 41 8.55 -36.27 16.94
C ALA A 41 7.80 -37.59 17.21
N ALA A 42 6.98 -37.66 18.27
CA ALA A 42 6.27 -38.86 18.67
C ALA A 42 4.86 -38.99 18.07
N GLN A 43 4.34 -37.93 17.43
CA GLN A 43 2.99 -37.91 16.86
C GLN A 43 2.94 -38.57 15.48
N ASP A 44 1.84 -39.26 15.16
CA ASP A 44 1.55 -39.77 13.82
C ASP A 44 0.83 -38.71 12.95
N TYR A 45 0.67 -38.98 11.66
CA TYR A 45 0.04 -38.03 10.74
C TYR A 45 -1.47 -37.93 10.95
N GLU A 46 -2.11 -39.01 11.38
CA GLU A 46 -3.53 -39.09 11.70
C GLU A 46 -3.90 -38.12 12.82
N TYR A 47 -3.14 -38.11 13.92
CA TYR A 47 -3.36 -37.19 15.03
C TYR A 47 -3.15 -35.72 14.63
N ILE A 48 -2.10 -35.43 13.86
CA ILE A 48 -1.82 -34.05 13.40
C ILE A 48 -2.92 -33.58 12.47
N HIS A 49 -3.39 -34.45 11.56
CA HIS A 49 -4.48 -34.15 10.63
C HIS A 49 -5.78 -33.87 11.39
N GLN A 50 -6.10 -34.64 12.43
CA GLN A 50 -7.27 -34.40 13.27
C GLN A 50 -7.24 -33.00 13.90
N ILE A 51 -6.15 -32.64 14.57
CA ILE A 51 -5.98 -31.30 15.18
C ILE A 51 -6.11 -30.19 14.15
N ALA A 52 -5.53 -30.40 12.97
CA ALA A 52 -5.55 -29.42 11.92
C ALA A 52 -6.95 -29.23 11.30
N CYS A 53 -7.74 -30.31 11.20
CA CYS A 53 -9.13 -30.24 10.77
C CYS A 53 -10.01 -29.54 11.81
N GLU A 54 -9.77 -29.73 13.11
CA GLU A 54 -10.43 -28.95 14.17
C GLU A 54 -10.11 -27.46 14.01
N GLY A 55 -8.84 -27.10 13.82
CA GLY A 55 -8.43 -25.72 13.56
C GLY A 55 -9.04 -25.13 12.29
N LEU A 56 -9.16 -25.93 11.22
CA LEU A 56 -9.81 -25.52 9.98
C LEU A 56 -11.31 -25.26 10.20
N ALA A 57 -12.01 -26.13 10.93
CA ALA A 57 -13.43 -25.97 11.21
C ALA A 57 -13.70 -24.66 11.98
N GLU A 58 -12.92 -24.40 13.05
CA GLU A 58 -12.96 -23.13 13.78
C GLU A 58 -12.66 -21.92 12.87
N LEU A 59 -11.70 -22.04 11.93
CA LEU A 59 -11.43 -20.98 10.95
C LEU A 59 -12.57 -20.76 9.96
N ILE A 60 -13.28 -21.81 9.54
CA ILE A 60 -14.43 -21.70 8.61
C ILE A 60 -15.58 -20.95 9.27
N GLU A 61 -15.79 -21.16 10.58
CA GLU A 61 -16.78 -20.40 11.36
C GLU A 61 -16.44 -18.90 11.40
N ILE A 62 -15.14 -18.56 11.45
CA ILE A 62 -14.66 -17.16 11.45
C ILE A 62 -14.70 -16.55 10.03
N ASP A 63 -14.25 -17.30 9.03
CA ASP A 63 -14.17 -16.89 7.63
C ASP A 63 -14.46 -18.07 6.69
N GLY A 64 -15.68 -18.11 6.14
CA GLY A 64 -16.14 -19.19 5.27
C GLY A 64 -15.32 -19.41 4.00
N ARG A 65 -14.38 -18.50 3.66
CA ARG A 65 -13.45 -18.71 2.53
C ARG A 65 -12.52 -19.91 2.75
N PHE A 66 -12.30 -20.34 3.99
CA PHE A 66 -11.46 -21.50 4.30
C PHE A 66 -12.06 -22.85 3.85
N ALA A 67 -13.38 -22.93 3.64
CA ALA A 67 -14.06 -24.17 3.25
C ALA A 67 -13.51 -24.78 1.94
N ARG A 68 -12.97 -23.94 1.05
CA ARG A 68 -12.33 -24.38 -0.21
C ARG A 68 -11.14 -25.34 0.00
N PHE A 69 -10.55 -25.37 1.20
CA PHE A 69 -9.38 -26.19 1.51
C PHE A 69 -9.73 -27.55 2.13
N GLU A 70 -10.98 -27.75 2.57
CA GLU A 70 -11.43 -29.00 3.21
C GLU A 70 -11.23 -30.21 2.31
N GLN A 71 -11.63 -30.10 1.03
CA GLN A 71 -11.54 -31.19 0.05
C GLN A 71 -10.19 -31.25 -0.68
N THR A 72 -9.23 -30.41 -0.29
CA THR A 72 -7.89 -30.36 -0.91
C THR A 72 -6.81 -30.61 0.12
N LEU A 73 -6.30 -29.54 0.75
CA LEU A 73 -5.18 -29.61 1.69
C LEU A 73 -5.50 -30.46 2.93
N PHE A 74 -6.77 -30.47 3.34
CA PHE A 74 -7.25 -31.11 4.57
C PHE A 74 -8.14 -32.34 4.30
N ALA A 75 -8.22 -32.81 3.05
CA ALA A 75 -8.99 -34.02 2.76
C ALA A 75 -8.40 -35.22 3.51
N PRO A 76 -9.20 -36.24 3.89
CA PRO A 76 -8.66 -37.44 4.54
C PRO A 76 -7.54 -38.11 3.73
N ALA A 77 -7.60 -38.04 2.40
CA ALA A 77 -6.55 -38.54 1.51
C ALA A 77 -5.21 -37.78 1.62
N SER A 78 -5.18 -36.56 2.19
CA SER A 78 -3.93 -35.83 2.41
C SER A 78 -3.01 -36.51 3.44
N VAL A 79 -3.56 -37.37 4.32
CA VAL A 79 -2.77 -38.15 5.27
C VAL A 79 -1.80 -39.08 4.54
N SER A 80 -2.14 -39.58 3.34
CA SER A 80 -1.26 -40.44 2.53
C SER A 80 -0.44 -39.67 1.48
N PHE A 81 -0.58 -38.34 1.38
CA PHE A 81 0.21 -37.50 0.47
C PHE A 81 1.71 -37.47 0.79
N ASP A 82 2.53 -38.19 0.03
CA ASP A 82 3.99 -38.05 0.10
C ASP A 82 4.52 -37.23 -1.07
N ARG A 83 5.04 -36.04 -0.75
CA ARG A 83 5.62 -35.12 -1.71
C ARG A 83 6.74 -35.74 -2.56
N ASN A 84 7.52 -36.64 -1.98
CA ASN A 84 8.71 -37.19 -2.64
C ASN A 84 8.34 -38.26 -3.68
N THR A 85 7.13 -38.81 -3.61
CA THR A 85 6.61 -39.83 -4.53
C THR A 85 5.48 -39.31 -5.42
N ALA A 86 4.84 -38.21 -5.04
CA ALA A 86 3.79 -37.58 -5.83
C ALA A 86 4.29 -37.01 -7.16
N LEU A 87 3.39 -36.95 -8.15
CA LEU A 87 3.64 -36.32 -9.43
C LEU A 87 3.95 -34.83 -9.26
N LYS A 88 4.87 -34.32 -10.10
CA LYS A 88 5.34 -32.93 -10.04
C LYS A 88 4.20 -31.90 -10.07
N ASP A 89 3.19 -32.13 -10.91
CA ASP A 89 2.05 -31.21 -11.06
C ASP A 89 1.17 -31.21 -9.79
N VAL A 90 1.00 -32.37 -9.15
CA VAL A 90 0.28 -32.51 -7.88
C VAL A 90 1.01 -31.75 -6.78
N VAL A 91 2.34 -31.91 -6.69
CA VAL A 91 3.17 -31.17 -5.72
C VAL A 91 3.05 -29.66 -5.94
N GLN A 92 3.15 -29.19 -7.18
CA GLN A 92 3.04 -27.78 -7.50
C GLN A 92 1.65 -27.22 -7.16
N GLN A 93 0.58 -27.97 -7.41
CA GLN A 93 -0.77 -27.55 -7.07
C GLN A 93 -0.97 -27.49 -5.55
N ALA A 94 -0.47 -28.48 -4.81
CA ALA A 94 -0.49 -28.49 -3.35
C ALA A 94 0.26 -27.28 -2.76
N GLU A 95 1.43 -26.94 -3.31
CA GLU A 95 2.17 -25.75 -2.89
C GLU A 95 1.42 -24.45 -3.15
N LYS A 96 0.83 -24.29 -4.33
CA LYS A 96 0.03 -23.09 -4.66
C LYS A 96 -1.14 -22.96 -3.69
N ASN A 97 -1.85 -24.05 -3.42
CA ASN A 97 -2.95 -24.08 -2.46
C ASN A 97 -2.46 -23.76 -1.05
N ALA A 98 -1.30 -24.30 -0.63
CA ALA A 98 -0.74 -24.04 0.69
C ALA A 98 -0.32 -22.58 0.86
N VAL A 99 0.29 -21.96 -0.14
CA VAL A 99 0.62 -20.51 -0.11
C VAL A 99 -0.66 -19.67 -0.08
N ALA A 100 -1.69 -20.05 -0.84
CA ALA A 100 -2.99 -19.37 -0.79
C ALA A 100 -3.64 -19.49 0.60
N PHE A 101 -3.55 -20.66 1.24
CA PHE A 101 -4.01 -20.87 2.61
C PHE A 101 -3.23 -19.99 3.60
N VAL A 102 -1.90 -19.97 3.53
CA VAL A 102 -1.03 -19.16 4.40
C VAL A 102 -1.39 -17.67 4.30
N ASN A 103 -1.58 -17.15 3.08
CA ASN A 103 -1.96 -15.75 2.87
C ASN A 103 -3.37 -15.45 3.39
N LEU A 104 -4.32 -16.38 3.26
CA LEU A 104 -5.66 -16.22 3.82
C LEU A 104 -5.66 -16.30 5.36
N ALA A 105 -4.79 -17.14 5.93
CA ALA A 105 -4.63 -17.33 7.37
C ALA A 105 -3.84 -16.23 8.07
N ALA A 106 -3.09 -15.41 7.32
CA ALA A 106 -2.27 -14.32 7.85
C ALA A 106 -2.95 -13.44 8.91
N PRO A 107 -4.16 -12.88 8.70
CA PRO A 107 -4.87 -12.08 9.72
C PRO A 107 -5.16 -12.84 11.03
N TYR A 108 -5.16 -14.17 10.97
CA TYR A 108 -5.54 -15.05 12.09
C TYR A 108 -4.34 -15.72 12.77
N PHE A 109 -3.09 -15.44 12.39
CA PHE A 109 -1.91 -16.11 12.95
C PHE A 109 -1.80 -16.02 14.49
N ALA A 110 -2.39 -15.00 15.12
CA ALA A 110 -2.44 -14.88 16.57
C ALA A 110 -3.45 -15.85 17.24
N LEU A 111 -4.34 -16.48 16.47
CA LEU A 111 -5.36 -17.40 16.95
C LEU A 111 -4.83 -18.84 16.94
N SER A 112 -5.18 -19.58 17.98
CA SER A 112 -4.93 -21.03 18.08
C SER A 112 -5.40 -21.83 16.85
N PRO A 113 -6.63 -21.66 16.34
CA PRO A 113 -7.11 -22.41 15.17
C PRO A 113 -6.26 -22.21 13.91
N ALA A 114 -5.72 -21.01 13.69
CA ALA A 114 -4.80 -20.78 12.57
C ALA A 114 -3.52 -21.58 12.70
N LEU A 115 -2.92 -21.61 13.90
CA LEU A 115 -1.69 -22.37 14.14
C LEU A 115 -1.94 -23.89 14.05
N LYS A 116 -3.07 -24.38 14.56
CA LYS A 116 -3.49 -25.78 14.39
C LYS A 116 -3.58 -26.17 12.91
N ALA A 117 -4.23 -25.35 12.07
CA ALA A 117 -4.38 -25.65 10.65
C ALA A 117 -3.03 -25.54 9.89
N LEU A 118 -2.21 -24.53 10.21
CA LEU A 118 -0.88 -24.36 9.61
C LEU A 118 0.12 -25.45 10.01
N GLU A 119 -0.05 -26.05 11.18
CA GLU A 119 0.75 -27.20 11.62
C GLU A 119 0.75 -28.32 10.57
N TRP A 120 -0.41 -28.59 9.96
CA TRP A 120 -0.52 -29.58 8.89
C TRP A 120 0.28 -29.20 7.65
N LEU A 121 0.26 -27.91 7.27
CA LEU A 121 1.04 -27.45 6.12
C LEU A 121 2.54 -27.53 6.37
N VAL A 122 3.00 -27.24 7.59
CA VAL A 122 4.40 -27.38 7.97
C VAL A 122 4.81 -28.86 8.02
N ARG A 123 4.00 -29.72 8.62
CA ARG A 123 4.40 -31.11 8.92
C ARG A 123 4.11 -32.11 7.82
N ARG A 124 3.07 -31.91 7.02
CA ARG A 124 2.73 -32.78 5.89
C ARG A 124 3.26 -32.26 4.56
N TYR A 125 3.08 -30.97 4.30
CA TYR A 125 3.44 -30.36 3.01
C TYR A 125 4.84 -29.73 3.01
N HIS A 126 5.49 -29.64 4.18
CA HIS A 126 6.83 -29.08 4.36
C HIS A 126 6.97 -27.67 3.77
N ILE A 127 5.97 -26.81 3.99
CA ILE A 127 6.00 -25.43 3.47
C ILE A 127 7.18 -24.61 4.02
N ASN A 128 7.64 -24.93 5.22
CA ASN A 128 8.83 -24.34 5.85
C ASN A 128 10.15 -24.71 5.13
N VAL A 129 10.13 -25.76 4.31
CA VAL A 129 11.27 -26.21 3.49
C VAL A 129 11.14 -25.69 2.07
N HIS A 130 9.95 -25.81 1.47
CA HIS A 130 9.76 -25.53 0.04
C HIS A 130 9.27 -24.12 -0.27
N ARG A 131 8.60 -23.46 0.69
CA ARG A 131 8.08 -22.09 0.57
C ARG A 131 8.38 -21.25 1.84
N PRO A 132 9.61 -21.30 2.42
CA PRO A 132 9.93 -20.54 3.62
C PRO A 132 9.76 -19.04 3.42
N GLU A 133 10.09 -18.55 2.21
CA GLU A 133 9.97 -17.16 1.84
C GLU A 133 8.52 -16.65 1.96
N SER A 134 7.58 -17.33 1.31
CA SER A 134 6.16 -16.96 1.35
C SER A 134 5.59 -17.00 2.77
N MET A 135 5.98 -18.01 3.55
CA MET A 135 5.54 -18.16 4.94
C MET A 135 6.06 -17.02 5.83
N LEU A 136 7.35 -16.68 5.72
CA LEU A 136 7.95 -15.58 6.48
C LEU A 136 7.44 -14.21 6.03
N LEU A 137 7.22 -14.00 4.73
CA LEU A 137 6.61 -12.78 4.18
C LEU A 137 5.21 -12.55 4.76
N ALA A 138 4.37 -13.58 4.78
CA ALA A 138 3.02 -13.49 5.34
C ALA A 138 3.03 -13.22 6.85
N ALA A 139 4.00 -13.76 7.58
CA ALA A 139 4.11 -13.58 9.02
C ALA A 139 4.82 -12.27 9.43
N LEU A 140 5.44 -11.56 8.49
CA LEU A 140 6.28 -10.39 8.76
C LEU A 140 5.57 -9.25 9.53
N PRO A 141 4.28 -8.94 9.30
CA PRO A 141 3.55 -7.95 10.11
C PRO A 141 3.51 -8.29 11.61
N TYR A 142 3.74 -9.56 11.97
CA TYR A 142 3.77 -10.04 13.36
C TYR A 142 5.18 -10.11 13.95
N HIS A 143 6.21 -9.49 13.34
CA HIS A 143 7.61 -9.69 13.74
C HIS A 143 7.92 -9.41 15.23
N GLN A 144 7.15 -8.54 15.91
CA GLN A 144 7.30 -8.26 17.34
C GLN A 144 6.52 -9.20 18.26
N LYS A 145 5.73 -10.12 17.69
CA LYS A 145 4.85 -11.02 18.43
C LYS A 145 5.48 -12.42 18.56
N PRO A 146 5.19 -13.16 19.65
CA PRO A 146 5.70 -14.52 19.84
C PRO A 146 5.34 -15.50 18.72
N VAL A 147 4.27 -15.24 17.96
CA VAL A 147 3.90 -16.10 16.83
C VAL A 147 4.99 -16.09 15.74
N PHE A 148 5.64 -14.95 15.50
CA PHE A 148 6.67 -14.87 14.46
C PHE A 148 7.92 -15.69 14.81
N THR A 149 8.27 -15.78 16.09
CA THR A 149 9.40 -16.63 16.51
C THR A 149 9.13 -18.10 16.24
N ARG A 150 7.88 -18.56 16.31
CA ARG A 150 7.47 -19.93 15.91
C ARG A 150 7.67 -20.17 14.41
N PHE A 151 7.26 -19.22 13.57
CA PHE A 151 7.50 -19.30 12.11
C PHE A 151 8.99 -19.31 11.77
N MET A 152 9.80 -18.50 12.43
CA MET A 152 11.26 -18.54 12.27
C MET A 152 11.87 -19.86 12.77
N ALA A 153 11.33 -20.41 13.86
CA ALA A 153 11.84 -21.63 14.48
C ALA A 153 11.75 -22.85 13.54
N VAL A 154 10.65 -22.99 12.79
CA VAL A 154 10.44 -24.11 11.87
C VAL A 154 11.24 -24.01 10.56
N VAL A 155 11.75 -22.83 10.19
CA VAL A 155 12.64 -22.67 9.02
C VAL A 155 14.07 -22.98 9.42
N SER A 156 14.72 -23.93 8.74
CA SER A 156 16.11 -24.29 9.06
C SER A 156 17.08 -23.19 8.61
N LYS A 157 18.23 -23.05 9.29
CA LYS A 157 19.25 -22.05 8.94
C LYS A 157 19.82 -22.25 7.54
N ALA A 158 19.92 -23.51 7.09
CA ALA A 158 20.43 -23.85 5.75
C ALA A 158 19.47 -23.44 4.62
N LEU A 159 18.16 -23.33 4.92
CA LEU A 159 17.12 -22.94 3.97
C LEU A 159 16.61 -21.51 4.22
N TRP A 160 17.34 -20.74 5.04
CA TRP A 160 16.94 -19.38 5.37
C TRP A 160 16.97 -18.49 4.12
N PRO A 161 15.88 -17.81 3.76
CA PRO A 161 15.87 -16.95 2.57
C PRO A 161 16.86 -15.79 2.71
N ALA A 162 17.65 -15.55 1.67
CA ALA A 162 18.69 -14.51 1.68
C ALA A 162 18.13 -13.10 1.95
N ILE A 163 16.93 -12.81 1.46
CA ILE A 163 16.21 -11.55 1.69
C ILE A 163 15.93 -11.27 3.18
N PHE A 164 15.94 -12.31 4.02
CA PHE A 164 15.75 -12.21 5.47
C PHE A 164 17.07 -12.35 6.25
N ALA A 165 18.23 -12.24 5.60
CA ALA A 165 19.53 -12.35 6.27
C ALA A 165 19.69 -11.41 7.49
N PRO A 166 19.21 -10.14 7.49
CA PRO A 166 19.36 -9.25 8.65
C PRO A 166 18.68 -9.74 9.94
N ILE A 167 17.75 -10.69 9.84
CA ILE A 167 16.95 -11.17 10.99
C ILE A 167 17.25 -12.62 11.38
N VAL A 168 18.17 -13.31 10.67
CA VAL A 168 18.50 -14.71 10.95
C VAL A 168 19.04 -14.94 12.36
N GLY A 169 19.76 -13.96 12.93
CA GLY A 169 20.34 -14.08 14.29
C GLY A 169 19.29 -14.20 15.39
N TYR A 170 18.09 -13.63 15.19
CA TYR A 170 17.01 -13.68 16.18
C TYR A 170 16.34 -15.05 16.26
N LYS A 171 16.46 -15.86 15.20
CA LYS A 171 16.00 -17.25 15.21
C LYS A 171 16.71 -18.07 16.30
N GLU A 172 18.04 -17.97 16.39
CA GLU A 172 18.84 -18.75 17.34
C GLU A 172 18.57 -18.32 18.80
N GLN A 173 18.26 -17.03 18.98
CA GLN A 173 17.88 -16.46 20.27
C GLN A 173 16.42 -16.74 20.65
N LEU A 174 15.62 -17.30 19.73
CA LEU A 174 14.16 -17.44 19.86
C LEU A 174 13.47 -16.12 20.26
N ALA A 175 14.01 -15.00 19.77
CA ALA A 175 13.59 -13.65 20.11
C ALA A 175 12.89 -12.97 18.92
N PRO A 176 11.93 -12.06 19.15
CA PRO A 176 11.32 -11.29 18.08
C PRO A 176 12.32 -10.27 17.50
N PRO A 177 12.43 -10.13 16.16
CA PRO A 177 13.29 -9.12 15.58
C PRO A 177 12.78 -7.70 15.84
N PRO A 178 13.67 -6.75 16.23
CA PRO A 178 13.30 -5.36 16.41
C PRO A 178 12.98 -4.70 15.06
N ALA A 179 12.20 -3.61 15.10
CA ALA A 179 11.76 -2.89 13.90
C ALA A 179 12.93 -2.41 13.03
N LEU A 180 14.03 -1.98 13.64
CA LEU A 180 15.24 -1.56 12.90
C LEU A 180 15.85 -2.69 12.06
N SER A 181 15.79 -3.93 12.53
CA SER A 181 16.31 -5.09 11.78
C SER A 181 15.38 -5.47 10.63
N ILE A 182 14.07 -5.27 10.78
CA ILE A 182 13.11 -5.37 9.67
C ILE A 182 13.40 -4.28 8.63
N LEU A 183 13.55 -3.02 9.06
CA LEU A 183 13.84 -1.90 8.17
C LEU A 183 15.13 -2.14 7.35
N LYS A 184 16.15 -2.77 7.95
CA LYS A 184 17.37 -3.17 7.23
C LYS A 184 17.10 -4.13 6.07
N CYS A 185 16.09 -5.00 6.15
CA CYS A 185 15.69 -5.83 5.01
C CYS A 185 15.20 -4.96 3.84
N PHE A 186 14.37 -3.95 4.13
CA PHE A 186 13.85 -3.03 3.11
C PHE A 186 14.88 -2.04 2.58
N HIS A 187 15.78 -1.54 3.44
CA HIS A 187 16.76 -0.51 3.10
C HIS A 187 17.95 -1.06 2.31
N ASN A 188 18.43 -2.27 2.65
CA ASN A 188 19.64 -2.82 2.05
C ASN A 188 19.37 -3.50 0.70
N ASP A 189 18.14 -3.95 0.47
CA ASP A 189 17.77 -4.74 -0.71
C ASP A 189 16.53 -4.14 -1.41
N PRO A 190 16.73 -3.35 -2.48
CA PRO A 190 15.63 -2.83 -3.30
C PRO A 190 14.74 -3.93 -3.91
N ALA A 191 15.28 -5.13 -4.18
CA ALA A 191 14.49 -6.23 -4.70
C ALA A 191 13.51 -6.76 -3.65
N PHE A 192 13.93 -6.79 -2.38
CA PHE A 192 13.03 -7.12 -1.27
C PHE A 192 11.93 -6.06 -1.09
N PHE A 193 12.28 -4.78 -1.17
CA PHE A 193 11.29 -3.70 -1.14
C PHE A 193 10.23 -3.88 -2.23
N LYS A 194 10.66 -4.13 -3.48
CA LYS A 194 9.75 -4.41 -4.60
C LYS A 194 8.91 -5.66 -4.37
N LEU A 195 9.52 -6.75 -3.90
CA LEU A 195 8.82 -8.01 -3.61
C LEU A 195 7.71 -7.81 -2.59
N TYR A 196 7.97 -7.08 -1.50
CA TYR A 196 6.96 -6.86 -0.46
C TYR A 196 5.82 -5.97 -0.94
N LEU A 197 6.13 -4.90 -1.69
CA LEU A 197 5.11 -4.05 -2.29
C LEU A 197 4.21 -4.84 -3.25
N GLN A 198 4.80 -5.67 -4.10
CA GLN A 198 4.05 -6.58 -4.97
C GLN A 198 3.19 -7.58 -4.16
N PHE A 199 3.73 -8.10 -3.06
CA PHE A 199 2.99 -9.00 -2.17
C PHE A 199 1.73 -8.34 -1.59
N VAL A 200 1.78 -7.05 -1.23
CA VAL A 200 0.61 -6.29 -0.78
C VAL A 200 -0.39 -6.06 -1.93
N VAL A 201 0.09 -5.72 -3.13
CA VAL A 201 -0.76 -5.60 -4.32
C VAL A 201 -1.51 -6.91 -4.61
N ASP A 202 -0.81 -8.03 -4.55
CA ASP A 202 -1.40 -9.35 -4.76
C ASP A 202 -2.38 -9.71 -3.63
N ALA A 203 -2.09 -9.35 -2.39
CA ALA A 203 -3.01 -9.55 -1.27
C ALA A 203 -4.31 -8.74 -1.43
N VAL A 204 -4.23 -7.50 -1.96
CA VAL A 204 -5.42 -6.68 -2.25
C VAL A 204 -6.23 -7.27 -3.40
N LYS A 205 -5.58 -7.71 -4.48
CA LYS A 205 -6.23 -8.39 -5.63
C LYS A 205 -6.93 -9.68 -5.20
N ASN A 206 -6.25 -10.49 -4.39
CA ASN A 206 -6.76 -11.77 -3.90
C ASN A 206 -7.71 -11.64 -2.69
N LYS A 207 -7.96 -10.41 -2.23
CA LYS A 207 -8.82 -10.11 -1.08
C LYS A 207 -8.33 -10.70 0.25
N THR A 208 -7.04 -10.94 0.39
CA THR A 208 -6.41 -11.48 1.62
C THR A 208 -5.69 -10.41 2.44
N VAL A 209 -5.65 -9.15 1.97
CA VAL A 209 -5.09 -8.03 2.73
C VAL A 209 -5.88 -7.79 4.02
N TYR A 210 -5.20 -7.29 5.05
CA TYR A 210 -5.78 -7.00 6.36
C TYR A 210 -5.09 -5.80 7.01
N LYS A 211 -5.70 -5.27 8.08
CA LYS A 211 -5.32 -3.98 8.67
C LYS A 211 -3.86 -3.93 9.15
N GLU A 212 -3.40 -4.93 9.89
CA GLU A 212 -2.04 -4.97 10.42
C GLU A 212 -1.00 -5.05 9.30
N GLN A 213 -1.31 -5.72 8.18
CA GLN A 213 -0.46 -5.73 7.00
C GLN A 213 -0.39 -4.34 6.34
N LEU A 214 -1.50 -3.62 6.24
CA LEU A 214 -1.52 -2.25 5.69
C LEU A 214 -0.72 -1.27 6.56
N VAL A 215 -0.85 -1.38 7.90
CA VAL A 215 -0.06 -0.57 8.84
C VAL A 215 1.43 -0.88 8.69
N PHE A 216 1.78 -2.17 8.63
CA PHE A 216 3.18 -2.58 8.43
C PHE A 216 3.72 -2.09 7.08
N PHE A 217 2.92 -2.20 6.02
CA PHE A 217 3.25 -1.70 4.67
C PHE A 217 3.50 -0.19 4.67
N LEU A 218 2.60 0.60 5.26
CA LEU A 218 2.73 2.05 5.39
C LEU A 218 4.03 2.42 6.10
N LEU A 219 4.24 1.85 7.29
CA LEU A 219 5.39 2.19 8.15
C LEU A 219 6.71 1.89 7.47
N ASN A 220 6.88 0.68 6.92
CA ASN A 220 8.13 0.31 6.26
C ASN A 220 8.34 1.10 4.97
N THR A 221 7.29 1.37 4.19
CA THR A 221 7.40 2.19 2.97
C THR A 221 7.85 3.61 3.32
N ALA A 222 7.17 4.25 4.29
CA ALA A 222 7.52 5.61 4.70
C ALA A 222 8.94 5.69 5.28
N GLN A 223 9.33 4.75 6.14
CA GLN A 223 10.67 4.71 6.72
C GLN A 223 11.76 4.45 5.68
N THR A 224 11.53 3.55 4.72
CA THR A 224 12.49 3.28 3.65
C THR A 224 12.68 4.51 2.77
N LEU A 225 11.60 5.18 2.34
CA LEU A 225 11.69 6.42 1.56
C LEU A 225 12.44 7.51 2.34
N ALA A 226 12.07 7.72 3.61
CA ALA A 226 12.73 8.72 4.46
C ALA A 226 14.21 8.40 4.70
N SER A 227 14.58 7.12 4.85
CA SER A 227 15.97 6.71 5.04
C SER A 227 16.87 7.00 3.83
N HIS A 228 16.28 7.09 2.63
CA HIS A 228 16.97 7.40 1.37
C HIS A 228 16.78 8.86 0.93
N ALA A 229 16.12 9.71 1.73
CA ALA A 229 15.86 11.11 1.37
C ALA A 229 17.12 11.96 1.08
N ARG A 230 18.28 11.54 1.60
CA ARG A 230 19.57 12.21 1.34
C ARG A 230 20.22 11.83 0.01
N ASP A 231 19.79 10.72 -0.60
CA ASP A 231 20.29 10.20 -1.87
C ASP A 231 19.13 10.13 -2.86
N LEU A 232 18.75 11.30 -3.39
CA LEU A 232 17.60 11.46 -4.28
C LEU A 232 17.76 10.67 -5.58
N THR A 233 19.00 10.50 -6.08
CA THR A 233 19.27 9.71 -7.27
C THR A 233 18.85 8.27 -7.06
N ARG A 234 19.35 7.63 -6.00
CA ARG A 234 18.99 6.25 -5.69
C ARG A 234 17.50 6.10 -5.37
N LEU A 235 16.94 7.06 -4.64
CA LEU A 235 15.51 7.09 -4.30
C LEU A 235 14.65 7.09 -5.57
N ASN A 236 14.94 7.97 -6.51
CA ASN A 236 14.21 8.14 -7.78
C ASN A 236 14.41 6.98 -8.75
N GLU A 237 15.56 6.32 -8.75
CA GLU A 237 15.85 5.20 -9.64
C GLU A 237 15.30 3.86 -9.13
N GLN A 238 15.36 3.61 -7.81
CA GLN A 238 15.11 2.28 -7.24
C GLN A 238 13.79 2.14 -6.47
N TYR A 239 13.32 3.21 -5.81
CA TYR A 239 12.22 3.10 -4.85
C TYR A 239 10.95 3.82 -5.33
N VAL A 240 11.07 5.06 -5.80
CA VAL A 240 9.91 5.85 -6.28
C VAL A 240 9.15 5.13 -7.39
N PRO A 241 9.77 4.54 -8.43
CA PRO A 241 9.02 3.87 -9.49
C PRO A 241 8.19 2.70 -8.98
N VAL A 242 8.72 1.93 -8.03
CA VAL A 242 8.05 0.80 -7.40
C VAL A 242 6.85 1.29 -6.57
N VAL A 243 7.02 2.39 -5.83
CA VAL A 243 5.92 3.02 -5.08
C VAL A 243 4.84 3.51 -6.04
N ILE A 244 5.18 4.19 -7.13
CA ILE A 244 4.20 4.67 -8.10
C ILE A 244 3.43 3.53 -8.76
N GLU A 245 4.12 2.46 -9.18
CA GLU A 245 3.48 1.25 -9.73
C GLU A 245 2.49 0.65 -8.72
N THR A 246 2.88 0.61 -7.43
CA THR A 246 2.03 0.12 -6.35
C THR A 246 0.81 1.01 -6.11
N LEU A 247 1.00 2.33 -6.04
CA LEU A 247 -0.09 3.29 -5.86
C LEU A 247 -1.10 3.20 -7.01
N ALA A 248 -0.63 3.12 -8.26
CA ALA A 248 -1.49 2.96 -9.43
C ALA A 248 -2.30 1.65 -9.41
N ALA A 249 -1.74 0.57 -8.86
CA ALA A 249 -2.46 -0.70 -8.70
C ALA A 249 -3.53 -0.65 -7.58
N LEU A 250 -3.27 0.11 -6.51
CA LEU A 250 -4.10 0.14 -5.31
C LEU A 250 -5.14 1.26 -5.28
N LEU A 251 -4.98 2.34 -6.07
CA LEU A 251 -5.91 3.47 -6.12
C LEU A 251 -7.28 3.11 -6.69
N ARG A 252 -7.34 2.04 -7.48
CA ARG A 252 -8.58 1.51 -8.05
C ARG A 252 -9.54 1.08 -6.94
N ASP A 253 -10.82 1.21 -7.19
CA ASP A 253 -11.81 0.81 -6.19
C ASP A 253 -11.77 -0.70 -5.92
N HIS A 254 -11.79 -1.03 -4.63
CA HIS A 254 -11.68 -2.37 -4.13
C HIS A 254 -12.86 -2.69 -3.21
N THR A 255 -13.52 -3.81 -3.49
CA THR A 255 -14.61 -4.35 -2.66
C THR A 255 -14.13 -5.55 -1.87
N PHE A 256 -14.51 -5.63 -0.59
CA PHE A 256 -14.19 -6.74 0.31
C PHE A 256 -15.49 -7.22 0.94
N LYS A 257 -15.97 -8.40 0.51
CA LYS A 257 -17.29 -8.93 0.90
C LYS A 257 -17.47 -9.08 2.41
N TYR A 258 -16.39 -9.38 3.13
CA TYR A 258 -16.42 -9.76 4.55
C TYR A 258 -15.91 -8.65 5.49
N LEU A 259 -15.40 -7.53 4.97
CA LEU A 259 -14.81 -6.45 5.75
C LEU A 259 -15.16 -5.08 5.14
N ALA A 260 -16.19 -4.44 5.67
CA ALA A 260 -16.74 -3.21 5.11
C ALA A 260 -15.75 -2.01 5.14
N THR A 261 -14.89 -1.92 6.15
CA THR A 261 -13.94 -0.80 6.32
C THR A 261 -12.63 -1.00 5.56
N LEU A 262 -12.31 -2.21 5.12
CA LEU A 262 -10.98 -2.50 4.56
C LEU A 262 -10.71 -1.74 3.26
N ALA A 263 -11.74 -1.48 2.46
CA ALA A 263 -11.63 -0.62 1.28
C ALA A 263 -11.21 0.81 1.64
N LEU A 264 -11.75 1.33 2.74
CA LEU A 264 -11.39 2.63 3.28
C LEU A 264 -9.95 2.62 3.82
N ASP A 265 -9.58 1.59 4.59
CA ASP A 265 -8.24 1.45 5.16
C ASP A 265 -7.15 1.38 4.07
N VAL A 266 -7.40 0.66 2.97
CA VAL A 266 -6.49 0.62 1.81
C VAL A 266 -6.31 2.03 1.24
N ARG A 267 -7.40 2.77 1.01
CA ARG A 267 -7.33 4.11 0.42
C ARG A 267 -6.61 5.11 1.33
N LEU A 268 -6.90 5.10 2.63
CA LEU A 268 -6.20 5.94 3.62
C LEU A 268 -4.71 5.61 3.68
N THR A 269 -4.34 4.33 3.53
CA THR A 269 -2.94 3.89 3.49
C THR A 269 -2.21 4.47 2.28
N ILE A 270 -2.84 4.43 1.10
CA ILE A 270 -2.29 5.01 -0.14
C ILE A 270 -2.13 6.52 0.01
N TYR A 271 -3.15 7.20 0.53
CA TYR A 271 -3.13 8.65 0.75
C TYR A 271 -1.95 9.06 1.64
N ALA A 272 -1.72 8.33 2.73
CA ALA A 272 -0.57 8.57 3.60
C ALA A 272 0.78 8.36 2.88
N ILE A 273 0.89 7.36 2.00
CA ILE A 273 2.12 7.15 1.21
C ILE A 273 2.32 8.28 0.19
N ILE A 274 1.25 8.77 -0.47
CA ILE A 274 1.32 9.94 -1.35
C ILE A 274 1.80 11.16 -0.58
N SER A 275 1.22 11.43 0.60
CA SER A 275 1.65 12.53 1.48
C SER A 275 3.13 12.45 1.83
N VAL A 276 3.63 11.24 2.18
CA VAL A 276 5.04 11.01 2.46
C VAL A 276 5.90 11.26 1.22
N LEU A 277 5.45 10.84 0.05
CA LEU A 277 6.16 11.05 -1.21
C LEU A 277 6.27 12.55 -1.55
N CYS A 278 5.16 13.30 -1.43
CA CYS A 278 5.14 14.76 -1.62
C CYS A 278 6.09 15.49 -0.67
N ALA A 279 6.27 14.99 0.56
CA ALA A 279 7.15 15.60 1.55
C ALA A 279 8.65 15.31 1.33
N ILE A 280 8.98 14.20 0.66
CA ILE A 280 10.37 13.73 0.51
C ILE A 280 10.94 14.07 -0.87
N VAL A 281 10.12 13.99 -1.93
CA VAL A 281 10.58 14.06 -3.32
C VAL A 281 9.85 15.17 -4.06
N PRO A 282 10.57 16.06 -4.78
CA PRO A 282 9.93 16.95 -5.73
C PRO A 282 9.33 16.13 -6.86
N LEU A 283 8.01 16.17 -7.00
CA LEU A 283 7.29 15.39 -8.01
C LEU A 283 7.31 16.09 -9.36
N ALA A 284 7.52 15.31 -10.42
CA ALA A 284 7.32 15.81 -11.77
C ALA A 284 5.85 16.13 -12.03
N ASN A 285 5.58 17.17 -12.82
CA ASN A 285 4.22 17.63 -13.15
C ASN A 285 3.31 16.48 -13.66
N ALA A 286 3.83 15.64 -14.55
CA ALA A 286 3.10 14.48 -15.07
C ALA A 286 2.65 13.51 -13.97
N LEU A 287 3.44 13.36 -12.90
CA LEU A 287 3.11 12.50 -11.77
C LEU A 287 2.04 13.13 -10.88
N VAL A 288 2.11 14.45 -10.64
CA VAL A 288 1.04 15.20 -9.94
C VAL A 288 -0.30 15.00 -10.66
N PHE A 289 -0.31 15.10 -11.98
CA PHE A 289 -1.52 14.91 -12.78
C PHE A 289 -2.02 13.46 -12.72
N SER A 290 -1.14 12.48 -12.88
CA SER A 290 -1.52 11.07 -12.84
C SER A 290 -2.06 10.65 -11.47
N LEU A 291 -1.45 11.11 -10.37
CA LEU A 291 -1.92 10.80 -9.02
C LEU A 291 -3.22 11.53 -8.70
N THR A 292 -3.38 12.78 -9.14
CA THR A 292 -4.64 13.53 -8.98
C THR A 292 -5.80 12.79 -9.65
N ARG A 293 -5.62 12.35 -10.90
CA ARG A 293 -6.64 11.55 -11.60
C ARG A 293 -6.95 10.26 -10.86
N GLY A 294 -5.94 9.49 -10.46
CA GLY A 294 -6.16 8.23 -9.73
C GLY A 294 -6.86 8.41 -8.37
N VAL A 295 -6.66 9.56 -7.71
CA VAL A 295 -7.39 9.91 -6.48
C VAL A 295 -8.86 10.24 -6.78
N LEU A 296 -9.12 11.00 -7.85
CA LEU A 296 -10.45 11.51 -8.22
C LEU A 296 -11.31 10.48 -8.98
N GLU A 297 -10.72 9.50 -9.67
CA GLU A 297 -11.41 8.44 -10.41
C GLU A 297 -12.36 7.61 -9.53
N SER A 298 -12.08 7.58 -8.22
CA SER A 298 -12.92 6.88 -7.25
C SER A 298 -14.19 7.65 -6.93
N GLU A 299 -15.34 6.99 -7.11
CA GLU A 299 -16.65 7.54 -6.72
C GLU A 299 -16.72 7.92 -5.22
N ARG A 300 -15.89 7.29 -4.39
CA ARG A 300 -15.82 7.53 -2.95
C ARG A 300 -14.87 8.66 -2.54
N ALA A 301 -14.18 9.30 -3.48
CA ALA A 301 -13.11 10.26 -3.19
C ALA A 301 -13.59 11.39 -2.26
N LEU A 302 -14.78 11.93 -2.49
CA LEU A 302 -15.41 12.97 -1.66
C LEU A 302 -16.54 12.45 -0.77
N SER A 303 -16.60 11.14 -0.51
CA SER A 303 -17.53 10.60 0.48
C SER A 303 -17.18 11.10 1.89
N PRO A 304 -18.14 11.26 2.81
CA PRO A 304 -17.88 11.78 4.16
C PRO A 304 -16.69 11.16 4.91
N PRO A 305 -16.43 9.83 4.87
CA PRO A 305 -15.27 9.24 5.57
C PRO A 305 -13.91 9.54 4.92
N LEU A 306 -13.87 10.08 3.70
CA LEU A 306 -12.65 10.30 2.92
C LEU A 306 -12.42 11.75 2.50
N ALA A 307 -13.46 12.57 2.44
CA ALA A 307 -13.41 13.90 1.84
C ALA A 307 -12.25 14.75 2.40
N ARG A 308 -12.09 14.77 3.73
CA ARG A 308 -11.02 15.52 4.39
C ARG A 308 -9.64 15.03 3.94
N GLN A 309 -9.40 13.72 3.94
CA GLN A 309 -8.10 13.16 3.58
C GLN A 309 -7.82 13.27 2.07
N THR A 310 -8.83 13.15 1.23
CA THR A 310 -8.72 13.41 -0.21
C THR A 310 -8.27 14.84 -0.48
N LEU A 311 -8.92 15.83 0.15
CA LEU A 311 -8.56 17.24 -0.02
C LEU A 311 -7.15 17.56 0.52
N ILE A 312 -6.72 16.93 1.61
CA ILE A 312 -5.33 17.05 2.10
C ILE A 312 -4.33 16.56 1.05
N VAL A 313 -4.54 15.36 0.51
CA VAL A 313 -3.64 14.77 -0.48
C VAL A 313 -3.59 15.61 -1.75
N LEU A 314 -4.74 16.09 -2.22
CA LEU A 314 -4.81 17.01 -3.36
C LEU A 314 -4.07 18.31 -3.07
N GLY A 315 -4.30 18.95 -1.91
CA GLY A 315 -3.56 20.14 -1.50
C GLY A 315 -2.04 19.91 -1.52
N GLN A 316 -1.57 18.80 -0.94
CA GLN A 316 -0.14 18.45 -0.91
C GLN A 316 0.45 18.16 -2.30
N LEU A 317 -0.28 17.48 -3.18
CA LEU A 317 0.14 17.20 -4.55
C LEU A 317 0.36 18.49 -5.35
N TRP A 318 -0.57 19.44 -5.22
CA TRP A 318 -0.54 20.70 -5.97
C TRP A 318 0.26 21.81 -5.28
N HIS A 319 0.64 21.64 -4.01
CA HIS A 319 1.38 22.66 -3.25
C HIS A 319 2.71 23.06 -3.91
N TYR A 320 3.42 22.08 -4.48
CA TYR A 320 4.73 22.26 -5.13
C TYR A 320 4.63 22.48 -6.65
N TYR A 321 3.42 22.47 -7.22
CA TYR A 321 3.20 22.80 -8.61
C TYR A 321 3.18 24.33 -8.76
N ASN A 322 4.13 24.87 -9.53
CA ASN A 322 4.38 26.32 -9.64
C ASN A 322 4.26 26.84 -11.08
N GLU A 323 3.58 26.10 -11.96
CA GLU A 323 3.23 26.61 -13.29
C GLU A 323 2.10 27.64 -13.19
N THR A 324 1.89 28.42 -14.25
CA THR A 324 0.88 29.47 -14.29
C THR A 324 -0.54 28.95 -14.57
N ASP A 325 -0.66 27.74 -15.14
CA ASP A 325 -1.93 27.15 -15.55
C ASP A 325 -1.84 25.62 -15.63
N VAL A 326 -3.00 24.97 -15.78
CA VAL A 326 -3.10 23.52 -16.04
C VAL A 326 -3.16 23.28 -17.55
N PRO A 327 -2.37 22.35 -18.12
CA PRO A 327 -2.45 22.01 -19.54
C PRO A 327 -3.85 21.51 -19.92
N GLU A 328 -4.48 22.11 -20.94
CA GLU A 328 -5.86 21.81 -21.35
C GLU A 328 -6.05 20.34 -21.77
N ASP A 329 -5.02 19.72 -22.34
CA ASP A 329 -5.02 18.33 -22.80
C ASP A 329 -4.88 17.31 -21.64
N ALA A 330 -4.50 17.76 -20.44
CA ALA A 330 -4.24 16.86 -19.33
C ALA A 330 -5.52 16.36 -18.64
N ALA A 331 -6.65 17.07 -18.79
CA ALA A 331 -7.98 16.74 -18.25
C ALA A 331 -7.95 16.26 -16.79
N VAL A 332 -7.15 16.93 -15.95
CA VAL A 332 -6.75 16.42 -14.62
C VAL A 332 -7.91 16.36 -13.64
N PHE A 333 -8.87 17.28 -13.74
CA PHE A 333 -10.03 17.39 -12.86
C PHE A 333 -11.35 17.01 -13.54
N ALA A 334 -11.30 16.16 -14.57
CA ALA A 334 -12.49 15.71 -15.30
C ALA A 334 -13.51 15.02 -14.38
N ASP A 335 -13.02 14.18 -13.46
CA ASP A 335 -13.87 13.39 -12.53
C ASP A 335 -14.33 14.17 -11.28
N LEU A 336 -14.00 15.47 -11.18
CA LEU A 336 -14.41 16.32 -10.07
C LEU A 336 -15.36 17.44 -10.56
N PRO A 337 -16.67 17.22 -10.53
CA PRO A 337 -17.63 18.25 -10.91
C PRO A 337 -17.73 19.33 -9.82
N VAL A 338 -18.04 20.57 -10.24
CA VAL A 338 -18.03 21.74 -9.36
C VAL A 338 -18.97 21.56 -8.17
N TYR A 339 -20.18 21.05 -8.39
CA TYR A 339 -21.15 20.83 -7.31
C TYR A 339 -20.62 19.90 -6.21
N ALA A 340 -19.81 18.89 -6.55
CA ALA A 340 -19.28 17.93 -5.58
C ALA A 340 -18.22 18.58 -4.69
N LEU A 341 -17.40 19.49 -5.25
CA LEU A 341 -16.45 20.28 -4.48
C LEU A 341 -17.16 21.27 -3.55
N LEU A 342 -18.18 21.96 -4.05
CA LEU A 342 -18.96 22.93 -3.26
C LEU A 342 -19.66 22.29 -2.05
N GLN A 343 -20.07 21.01 -2.15
CA GLN A 343 -20.62 20.28 -1.01
C GLN A 343 -19.60 20.07 0.13
N GLN A 344 -18.30 20.24 -0.12
CA GLN A 344 -17.23 20.09 0.86
C GLN A 344 -16.75 21.44 1.43
N GLU A 345 -17.48 22.53 1.21
CA GLU A 345 -17.10 23.88 1.68
C GLU A 345 -16.68 23.92 3.16
N GLN A 346 -17.47 23.31 4.05
CA GLN A 346 -17.16 23.27 5.48
C GLN A 346 -15.83 22.56 5.78
N VAL A 347 -15.54 21.50 5.03
CA VAL A 347 -14.29 20.73 5.18
C VAL A 347 -13.11 21.54 4.66
N ILE A 348 -13.29 22.27 3.55
CA ILE A 348 -12.27 23.15 2.97
C ILE A 348 -11.90 24.24 3.97
N HIS A 349 -12.88 24.97 4.51
CA HIS A 349 -12.63 26.02 5.52
C HIS A 349 -11.90 25.47 6.74
N ALA A 350 -12.33 24.32 7.27
CA ALA A 350 -11.67 23.67 8.39
C ALA A 350 -10.21 23.26 8.08
N LEU A 351 -9.92 22.80 6.87
CA LEU A 351 -8.57 22.44 6.45
C LEU A 351 -7.65 23.66 6.36
N GLU A 352 -8.16 24.78 5.87
CA GLU A 352 -7.39 26.02 5.82
C GLU A 352 -7.12 26.57 7.22
N ASP A 353 -8.11 26.52 8.12
CA ASP A 353 -7.95 26.93 9.52
C ASP A 353 -6.92 26.05 10.26
N ASP A 354 -6.86 24.76 9.91
CA ASP A 354 -5.85 23.81 10.38
C ASP A 354 -4.46 24.01 9.70
N GLY A 355 -4.33 24.92 8.73
CA GLY A 355 -3.08 25.24 8.04
C GLY A 355 -2.68 24.28 6.90
N TYR A 356 -3.61 23.50 6.35
CA TYR A 356 -3.33 22.65 5.19
C TYR A 356 -3.29 23.47 3.89
N PRO A 357 -2.37 23.17 2.95
CA PRO A 357 -2.16 23.96 1.74
C PRO A 357 -3.18 23.64 0.63
N VAL A 358 -4.46 23.90 0.86
CA VAL A 358 -5.54 23.58 -0.12
C VAL A 358 -5.76 24.68 -1.16
N SER A 359 -5.37 25.92 -0.90
CA SER A 359 -5.71 27.06 -1.74
C SER A 359 -5.05 27.02 -3.13
N LYS A 360 -3.82 26.53 -3.25
CA LYS A 360 -3.17 26.28 -4.56
C LYS A 360 -3.92 25.24 -5.39
N PHE A 361 -4.35 24.14 -4.76
CA PHE A 361 -5.18 23.14 -5.43
C PHE A 361 -6.50 23.75 -5.93
N LEU A 362 -7.18 24.55 -5.10
CA LEU A 362 -8.42 25.22 -5.47
C LEU A 362 -8.22 26.21 -6.63
N PHE A 363 -7.10 26.93 -6.64
CA PHE A 363 -6.72 27.80 -7.75
C PHE A 363 -6.57 27.01 -9.06
N PHE A 364 -5.79 25.93 -9.08
CA PHE A 364 -5.59 25.13 -10.30
C PHE A 364 -6.88 24.44 -10.76
N TYR A 365 -7.71 23.99 -9.82
CA TYR A 365 -9.04 23.47 -10.12
C TYR A 365 -9.92 24.52 -10.80
N LEU A 366 -9.97 25.74 -10.23
CA LEU A 366 -10.71 26.86 -10.80
C LEU A 366 -10.18 27.22 -12.19
N ALA A 367 -8.85 27.28 -12.35
CA ALA A 367 -8.21 27.64 -13.62
C ALA A 367 -8.56 26.65 -14.75
N ASP A 368 -8.58 25.34 -14.45
CA ASP A 368 -9.01 24.28 -15.36
C ASP A 368 -10.48 24.44 -15.78
N LYS A 369 -11.38 24.72 -14.82
CA LYS A 369 -12.81 24.91 -15.12
C LYS A 369 -13.09 26.19 -15.91
N ILE A 370 -12.32 27.26 -15.69
CA ILE A 370 -12.37 28.47 -16.54
C ILE A 370 -11.93 28.14 -17.97
N ASN A 371 -10.85 27.37 -18.16
CA ASN A 371 -10.39 26.95 -19.49
C ASN A 371 -11.44 26.13 -20.24
N GLN A 372 -12.20 25.31 -19.51
CA GLN A 372 -13.32 24.51 -20.04
C GLN A 372 -14.61 25.34 -20.28
N ASN A 373 -14.60 26.65 -20.00
CA ASN A 373 -15.76 27.54 -20.03
C ASN A 373 -16.94 27.04 -19.16
N ASP A 374 -16.65 26.40 -18.01
CA ASP A 374 -17.68 25.96 -17.05
C ASP A 374 -18.16 27.14 -16.20
N GLY A 375 -19.38 27.64 -16.46
CA GLY A 375 -19.95 28.80 -15.75
C GLY A 375 -20.07 28.59 -14.23
N ASP A 376 -20.18 27.34 -13.76
CA ASP A 376 -20.24 27.05 -12.33
C ASP A 376 -18.89 27.28 -11.64
N ALA A 377 -17.78 27.37 -12.37
CA ALA A 377 -16.44 27.64 -11.81
C ALA A 377 -16.41 28.90 -10.94
N VAL A 378 -17.18 29.92 -11.29
CA VAL A 378 -17.29 31.19 -10.53
C VAL A 378 -17.82 30.99 -9.10
N LYS A 379 -18.50 29.86 -8.84
CA LYS A 379 -18.96 29.48 -7.49
C LYS A 379 -17.82 29.03 -6.57
N VAL A 380 -16.69 28.62 -7.12
CA VAL A 380 -15.50 28.16 -6.36
C VAL A 380 -14.65 29.33 -5.88
N LEU A 381 -14.70 30.49 -6.56
CA LEU A 381 -13.91 31.69 -6.25
C LEU A 381 -13.88 32.08 -4.75
N PRO A 382 -15.00 32.09 -4.00
CA PRO A 382 -14.99 32.43 -2.58
C PRO A 382 -14.12 31.48 -1.75
N LEU A 383 -13.98 30.22 -2.17
CA LEU A 383 -13.21 29.19 -1.47
C LEU A 383 -11.70 29.34 -1.65
N VAL A 384 -11.23 30.12 -2.63
CA VAL A 384 -9.79 30.30 -2.86
C VAL A 384 -9.26 31.38 -1.92
N LYS A 385 -8.45 31.01 -0.91
CA LYS A 385 -7.66 31.98 -0.15
C LYS A 385 -6.45 32.49 -0.93
N VAL A 386 -6.21 33.79 -0.83
CA VAL A 386 -5.19 34.54 -1.59
C VAL A 386 -4.09 35.09 -0.67
N ASP A 387 -3.90 34.45 0.48
CA ASP A 387 -2.87 34.85 1.45
C ASP A 387 -1.44 34.48 0.97
N ASP A 388 -1.35 33.48 0.10
CA ASP A 388 -0.13 33.07 -0.58
C ASP A 388 0.13 33.96 -1.80
N ILE A 389 1.34 34.53 -1.87
CA ILE A 389 1.74 35.48 -2.93
C ILE A 389 1.59 34.85 -4.32
N PHE A 390 1.97 33.58 -4.45
CA PHE A 390 1.85 32.89 -5.73
C PHE A 390 0.38 32.72 -6.14
N VAL A 391 -0.50 32.29 -5.23
CA VAL A 391 -1.94 32.16 -5.53
C VAL A 391 -2.54 33.52 -5.88
N PHE A 392 -2.15 34.58 -5.19
CA PHE A 392 -2.60 35.95 -5.48
C PHE A 392 -2.24 36.38 -6.91
N ASP A 393 -0.96 36.27 -7.28
CA ASP A 393 -0.47 36.68 -8.61
C ASP A 393 -1.11 35.82 -9.71
N ALA A 394 -1.15 34.50 -9.52
CA ALA A 394 -1.67 33.56 -10.51
C ALA A 394 -3.18 33.73 -10.72
N LEU A 395 -3.95 33.89 -9.63
CA LEU A 395 -5.39 34.13 -9.70
C LEU A 395 -5.70 35.46 -10.39
N THR A 396 -5.00 36.54 -10.02
CA THR A 396 -5.22 37.87 -10.62
C THR A 396 -5.01 37.82 -12.13
N ASN A 397 -3.89 37.26 -12.57
CA ASN A 397 -3.58 37.10 -13.99
C ASN A 397 -4.63 36.24 -14.72
N LYS A 398 -5.04 35.12 -14.12
CA LYS A 398 -6.03 34.21 -14.72
C LYS A 398 -7.39 34.90 -14.91
N LEU A 399 -7.84 35.67 -13.92
CA LEU A 399 -9.13 36.37 -13.98
C LEU A 399 -9.11 37.52 -14.99
N LEU A 400 -8.00 38.27 -15.07
CA LEU A 400 -7.84 39.32 -16.08
C LEU A 400 -7.90 38.75 -17.50
N LEU A 401 -7.23 37.64 -17.75
CA LEU A 401 -7.31 36.91 -19.02
C LEU A 401 -8.74 36.43 -19.28
N ALA A 402 -9.42 35.83 -18.30
CA ALA A 402 -10.79 35.34 -18.45
C ALA A 402 -11.82 36.46 -18.75
N LEU A 403 -11.58 37.70 -18.29
CA LEU A 403 -12.42 38.85 -18.62
C LEU A 403 -12.29 39.29 -20.09
N SER A 404 -11.24 38.85 -20.78
CA SER A 404 -11.02 39.09 -22.22
C SER A 404 -11.55 37.96 -23.12
N THR A 405 -12.05 36.86 -22.56
CA THR A 405 -12.56 35.70 -23.31
C THR A 405 -14.09 35.62 -23.28
N SER A 406 -14.65 34.59 -23.93
CA SER A 406 -16.09 34.27 -23.87
C SER A 406 -16.61 34.05 -22.45
N PHE A 407 -15.74 33.68 -21.50
CA PHE A 407 -16.09 33.44 -20.11
C PHE A 407 -16.46 34.71 -19.33
N ALA A 408 -16.15 35.89 -19.87
CA ALA A 408 -16.38 37.17 -19.20
C ALA A 408 -17.84 37.40 -18.78
N ALA A 409 -18.82 36.85 -19.51
CA ALA A 409 -20.24 37.00 -19.18
C ALA A 409 -20.60 36.34 -17.82
N GLU A 410 -20.04 35.17 -17.54
CA GLU A 410 -20.24 34.41 -16.30
C GLU A 410 -19.43 35.01 -15.14
N LEU A 411 -18.23 35.53 -15.43
CA LEU A 411 -17.32 36.06 -14.40
C LEU A 411 -17.75 37.45 -13.89
N LYS A 412 -18.20 38.36 -14.75
CA LYS A 412 -18.53 39.76 -14.41
C LYS A 412 -19.44 39.93 -13.18
N PRO A 413 -20.52 39.14 -12.99
CA PRO A 413 -21.40 39.27 -11.82
C PRO A 413 -20.70 39.10 -10.47
N ARG A 414 -19.60 38.34 -10.41
CA ARG A 414 -18.82 38.08 -9.18
C ARG A 414 -17.42 38.65 -9.21
N ALA A 415 -16.97 39.16 -10.35
CA ALA A 415 -15.65 39.75 -10.51
C ALA A 415 -15.41 40.90 -9.52
N VAL A 416 -16.43 41.75 -9.28
CA VAL A 416 -16.30 42.92 -8.39
C VAL A 416 -15.93 42.50 -6.97
N GLU A 417 -16.69 41.58 -6.36
CA GLU A 417 -16.42 41.07 -5.01
C GLU A 417 -15.02 40.43 -4.89
N VAL A 418 -14.61 39.69 -5.93
CA VAL A 418 -13.30 39.03 -5.96
C VAL A 418 -12.16 40.04 -6.09
N PHE A 419 -12.27 41.03 -6.98
CA PHE A 419 -11.27 42.09 -7.11
C PHE A 419 -11.24 43.00 -5.87
N GLU A 420 -12.37 43.27 -5.21
CA GLU A 420 -12.40 43.95 -3.91
C GLU A 420 -11.61 43.18 -2.86
N ARG A 421 -11.77 41.85 -2.80
CA ARG A 421 -10.97 40.99 -1.92
C ARG A 421 -9.48 41.04 -2.27
N LEU A 422 -9.11 40.93 -3.55
CA LEU A 422 -7.71 41.04 -3.98
C LEU A 422 -7.11 42.41 -3.62
N VAL A 423 -7.86 43.48 -3.84
CA VAL A 423 -7.47 44.86 -3.46
C VAL A 423 -7.28 44.99 -1.96
N SER A 424 -8.14 44.36 -1.14
CA SER A 424 -8.01 44.38 0.32
C SER A 424 -6.72 43.73 0.83
N VAL A 425 -6.16 42.78 0.08
CA VAL A 425 -4.91 42.09 0.42
C VAL A 425 -3.70 42.87 -0.09
N LYS A 426 -3.69 43.32 -1.35
CA LYS A 426 -2.59 44.11 -1.94
C LYS A 426 -3.06 45.09 -3.01
N GLN A 427 -3.63 46.21 -2.59
CA GLN A 427 -4.14 47.27 -3.46
C GLN A 427 -3.16 47.74 -4.55
N GLY A 428 -1.89 47.96 -4.21
CA GLY A 428 -0.90 48.52 -5.15
C GLY A 428 -0.55 47.58 -6.32
N GLU A 429 -0.51 46.26 -6.08
CA GLU A 429 -0.20 45.27 -7.11
C GLU A 429 -1.39 45.06 -8.06
N VAL A 430 -2.62 44.98 -7.52
CA VAL A 430 -3.84 44.86 -8.36
C VAL A 430 -4.01 46.05 -9.29
N ILE A 431 -3.78 47.28 -8.80
CA ILE A 431 -3.90 48.50 -9.62
C ILE A 431 -2.84 48.50 -10.73
N ALA A 432 -1.61 48.07 -10.44
CA ALA A 432 -0.55 47.97 -11.43
C ALA A 432 -0.90 46.94 -12.53
N ASP A 433 -1.46 45.80 -12.16
CA ASP A 433 -1.83 44.75 -13.12
C ASP A 433 -3.08 45.09 -13.94
N LEU A 434 -4.07 45.79 -13.34
CA LEU A 434 -5.20 46.37 -14.07
C LEU A 434 -4.74 47.39 -15.11
N GLY A 435 -3.81 48.27 -14.74
CA GLY A 435 -3.21 49.26 -15.66
C GLY A 435 -2.39 48.63 -16.79
N ARG A 436 -1.78 47.47 -16.57
CA ARG A 436 -1.10 46.69 -17.63
C ARG A 436 -2.09 45.96 -18.54
N ALA A 437 -3.18 45.44 -18.00
CA ALA A 437 -4.18 44.68 -18.75
C ALA A 437 -5.08 45.57 -19.65
N ARG A 438 -5.23 46.86 -19.30
CA ARG A 438 -5.86 47.87 -20.14
C ARG A 438 -5.11 49.21 -20.04
N PRO A 439 -4.23 49.55 -21.00
CA PRO A 439 -3.52 50.83 -21.01
C PRO A 439 -4.44 52.06 -21.25
N ASP A 440 -5.74 51.85 -21.52
CA ASP A 440 -6.69 52.90 -21.89
C ASP A 440 -7.60 53.38 -20.73
N PHE A 441 -7.33 52.99 -19.48
CA PHE A 441 -8.06 53.47 -18.30
C PHE A 441 -7.09 54.19 -17.35
N GLU A 442 -6.83 55.47 -17.63
CA GLU A 442 -6.38 56.47 -16.63
C GLU A 442 -7.57 57.01 -15.83
#